data_AF-A0AAU4XXV9-F1
#
_entry.id   AF-A0AAU4XXV9-F1
#
_cell.length_a   1.000
_cell.length_b   1.000
_cell.length_c   1.000
_cell.angle_alpha   90.00
_cell.angle_beta   90.00
_cell.angle_gamma   90.00
#
_symmetry.space_group_name_H-M   'P 1'
#
loop_
_entity.id
_entity.type
_entity.pdbx_description
1 polymer ?
#
loop_
_entity_poly.entity_id
_entity_poly.type
_entity_poly.pdbx_seq_one_letter_code
_entity_poly.pdbx_strand_id
1 'polypeptide(L)'
;MARHASPQSSTGRRALAALATAGVALGAGAGTAAAATGEPVLDVVHTRPTSVGHIDPQAGVQGALGTLSYVTGAVSGLKPNPLAGTGVDPLDNGVGTQLADFKPLTSQMLTGPVAQAQSIGSIPVLGEVTKVLGG
;
A
#
# COMPACT_ATOMS: atom_id res chain seq x y z
N MET A 1 48.22 -1.56 1.98
CA MET A 1 47.80 -2.92 2.39
C MET A 1 47.17 -2.84 3.77
N ALA A 2 45.91 -2.40 3.85
CA ALA A 2 45.16 -2.31 5.10
C ALA A 2 44.28 -3.56 5.24
N ARG A 3 44.53 -4.34 6.28
CA ARG A 3 43.76 -5.52 6.67
C ARG A 3 42.56 -5.02 7.47
N HIS A 4 41.36 -5.11 6.89
CA HIS A 4 40.12 -4.79 7.60
C HIS A 4 39.82 -5.92 8.58
N ALA A 5 39.99 -5.62 9.87
CA ALA A 5 39.44 -6.41 10.95
C ALA A 5 37.91 -6.42 10.83
N SER A 6 37.32 -7.61 10.75
CA SER A 6 35.87 -7.76 10.80
C SER A 6 35.39 -7.57 12.25
N PRO A 7 34.47 -6.63 12.54
CA PRO A 7 33.83 -6.59 13.84
C PRO A 7 32.79 -7.72 13.91
N GLN A 8 33.09 -8.78 14.65
CA GLN A 8 32.10 -9.78 15.05
C GLN A 8 31.24 -9.19 16.18
N SER A 9 30.20 -8.42 15.83
CA SER A 9 29.27 -7.88 16.81
C SER A 9 28.22 -8.94 17.19
N SER A 10 28.17 -9.27 18.48
CA SER A 10 27.16 -10.16 19.09
C SER A 10 25.73 -9.63 18.95
N THR A 11 25.58 -8.34 18.64
CA THR A 11 24.31 -7.65 18.38
C THR A 11 23.62 -8.14 17.10
N GLY A 12 24.38 -8.42 16.02
CA GLY A 12 23.79 -8.95 14.77
C GLY A 12 23.17 -10.33 14.96
N ARG A 13 23.76 -11.15 15.83
CA ARG A 13 23.26 -12.50 16.17
C ARG A 13 21.96 -12.45 16.97
N ARG A 14 21.80 -11.45 17.83
CA ARG A 14 20.55 -11.20 18.58
C ARG A 14 19.45 -10.63 17.69
N ALA A 15 19.79 -9.75 16.75
CA ALA A 15 18.83 -9.24 15.76
C ALA A 15 18.29 -10.35 14.85
N LEU A 16 19.14 -11.29 14.41
CA LEU A 16 18.71 -12.46 13.63
C LEU A 16 17.80 -13.41 14.44
N ALA A 17 18.05 -13.58 15.75
CA ALA A 17 17.17 -14.37 16.62
C ALA A 17 15.79 -13.73 16.80
N ALA A 18 15.72 -12.40 16.95
CA ALA A 18 14.46 -11.67 17.03
C ALA A 18 13.67 -11.71 15.70
N LEU A 19 14.37 -11.62 14.56
CA LEU A 19 13.75 -11.75 13.24
C LEU A 19 13.20 -13.17 12.99
N ALA A 20 13.90 -14.20 13.47
CA ALA A 20 13.42 -15.59 13.38
C ALA A 20 12.16 -15.84 14.22
N THR A 21 12.04 -15.24 15.41
CA THR A 21 10.81 -15.33 16.21
C THR A 21 9.65 -14.51 15.64
N ALA A 22 9.93 -13.40 14.96
CA ALA A 22 8.91 -12.62 14.26
C ALA A 22 8.40 -13.33 12.99
N GLY A 23 9.27 -14.04 12.25
CA GLY A 23 8.90 -14.78 11.05
C GLY A 23 7.87 -15.90 11.29
N VAL A 24 7.90 -16.54 12.46
CA VAL A 24 6.93 -17.59 12.83
C VAL A 24 5.55 -17.00 13.18
N ALA A 25 5.49 -15.76 13.67
CA ALA A 25 4.23 -15.06 13.93
C ALA A 25 3.60 -14.47 12.66
N LEU A 26 4.41 -14.04 11.68
CA LEU A 26 3.93 -13.52 10.39
C LEU A 26 3.61 -14.62 9.36
N GLY A 27 4.14 -15.83 9.52
CA GLY A 27 3.81 -16.99 8.66
C GLY A 27 2.36 -17.50 8.81
N ALA A 28 1.65 -17.10 9.86
CA ALA A 28 0.24 -17.45 10.07
C ALA A 28 -0.75 -16.45 9.45
N GLY A 29 -0.28 -15.31 8.92
CA GLY A 29 -1.14 -14.23 8.40
C GLY A 29 -1.07 -13.98 6.90
N ALA A 30 -0.15 -14.62 6.16
CA ALA A 30 0.14 -14.30 4.76
C ALA A 30 -0.23 -15.42 3.76
N GLY A 31 -1.26 -16.22 4.08
CA GLY A 31 -1.58 -17.47 3.37
C GLY A 31 -2.82 -17.48 2.46
N THR A 32 -3.61 -16.41 2.34
CA THR A 32 -4.84 -16.45 1.51
C THR A 32 -4.97 -15.23 0.62
N ALA A 33 -4.00 -15.06 -0.28
CA ALA A 33 -4.19 -14.37 -1.54
C ALA A 33 -3.99 -15.39 -2.67
N ALA A 34 -4.91 -16.35 -2.83
CA ALA A 34 -4.95 -17.19 -4.02
C ALA A 34 -6.37 -17.72 -4.29
N ALA A 35 -6.87 -17.28 -5.46
CA ALA A 35 -7.79 -17.98 -6.34
C ALA A 35 -9.19 -18.34 -5.83
N ALA A 36 -10.15 -17.44 -6.09
CA ALA A 36 -11.48 -17.86 -6.52
C ALA A 36 -11.44 -18.07 -8.04
N THR A 37 -11.28 -19.32 -8.50
CA THR A 37 -11.87 -19.89 -9.72
C THR A 37 -11.40 -21.34 -9.93
N GLY A 38 -12.30 -22.32 -9.79
CA GLY A 38 -12.28 -23.62 -10.49
C GLY A 38 -11.33 -24.72 -9.98
N GLU A 39 -11.91 -25.74 -9.34
CA GLU A 39 -11.32 -27.07 -9.01
C GLU A 39 -10.95 -27.91 -10.27
N PRO A 40 -10.24 -29.07 -10.16
CA PRO A 40 -9.11 -29.45 -9.31
C PRO A 40 -8.00 -30.23 -10.08
N VAL A 41 -6.74 -30.21 -9.62
CA VAL A 41 -5.74 -31.24 -9.97
C VAL A 41 -4.93 -31.59 -8.72
N LEU A 42 -4.72 -32.88 -8.55
CA LEU A 42 -4.53 -33.59 -7.31
C LEU A 42 -3.10 -33.51 -6.77
N ASP A 43 -3.04 -33.60 -5.43
CA ASP A 43 -2.00 -34.24 -4.65
C ASP A 43 -0.68 -33.47 -4.44
N VAL A 44 -0.22 -33.50 -3.19
CA VAL A 44 1.13 -33.09 -2.73
C VAL A 44 1.42 -31.59 -2.58
N VAL A 45 0.76 -30.91 -1.64
CA VAL A 45 1.51 -30.18 -0.57
C VAL A 45 0.67 -30.25 0.70
N HIS A 46 0.85 -31.31 1.48
CA HIS A 46 0.59 -31.45 2.92
C HIS A 46 -0.06 -30.27 3.69
N THR A 47 -1.26 -29.84 3.30
CA THR A 47 -2.13 -29.08 4.18
C THR A 47 -2.69 -30.07 5.17
N ARG A 48 -1.93 -30.34 6.25
CA ARG A 48 -2.60 -30.70 7.49
C ARG A 48 -3.73 -29.70 7.65
N PRO A 49 -4.99 -30.12 7.88
CA PRO A 49 -5.98 -29.17 8.34
C PRO A 49 -5.42 -28.64 9.65
N THR A 50 -4.81 -27.46 9.62
CA THR A 50 -4.64 -26.68 10.84
C THR A 50 -6.07 -26.43 11.26
N SER A 51 -6.55 -27.25 12.18
CA SER A 51 -7.78 -26.96 12.89
C SER A 51 -7.62 -25.54 13.36
N VAL A 52 -8.38 -24.65 12.73
CA VAL A 52 -8.45 -23.26 13.12
C VAL A 52 -9.22 -23.35 14.43
N GLY A 53 -8.49 -23.61 15.52
CA GLY A 53 -9.07 -23.75 16.84
C GLY A 53 -9.96 -22.55 17.09
N HIS A 54 -11.11 -22.75 17.74
CA HIS A 54 -12.18 -21.78 17.95
C HIS A 54 -11.74 -20.33 17.69
N ILE A 55 -11.83 -19.89 16.43
CA ILE A 55 -11.67 -18.49 16.11
C ILE A 55 -12.91 -17.85 16.71
N ASP A 56 -12.70 -16.97 17.68
CA ASP A 56 -13.74 -16.03 18.04
C ASP A 56 -14.00 -15.16 16.80
N PRO A 57 -15.15 -15.31 16.11
CA PRO A 57 -15.44 -14.54 14.91
C PRO A 57 -15.42 -13.04 15.21
N GLN A 58 -15.71 -12.63 16.45
CA GLN A 58 -15.65 -11.25 16.86
C GLN A 58 -14.20 -10.73 16.91
N ALA A 59 -13.25 -11.54 17.43
CA ALA A 59 -11.84 -11.20 17.42
C ALA A 59 -11.26 -11.13 15.99
N GLY A 60 -11.70 -12.03 15.10
CA GLY A 60 -11.33 -12.01 13.68
C GLY A 60 -11.82 -10.74 12.96
N VAL A 61 -13.07 -10.35 13.18
CA VAL A 61 -13.65 -9.12 12.63
C VAL A 61 -12.94 -7.88 13.20
N GLN A 62 -12.69 -7.84 14.51
CA GLN A 62 -11.97 -6.72 15.13
C GLN A 62 -10.54 -6.60 14.59
N GLY A 63 -9.84 -7.72 14.40
CA GLY A 63 -8.53 -7.74 13.76
C GLY A 63 -8.57 -7.20 12.33
N ALA A 64 -9.54 -7.62 11.53
CA ALA A 64 -9.72 -7.14 10.16
C ALA A 64 -10.09 -5.65 10.09
N LEU A 65 -11.00 -5.18 10.95
CA LEU A 65 -11.35 -3.76 11.03
C LEU A 65 -10.15 -2.91 11.47
N GLY A 66 -9.34 -3.41 12.40
CA GLY A 66 -8.12 -2.74 12.84
C GLY A 66 -7.05 -2.59 11.74
N THR A 67 -6.98 -3.52 10.77
CA THR A 67 -6.04 -3.38 9.64
C THR A 67 -6.53 -2.40 8.58
N LEU A 68 -7.85 -2.28 8.38
CA LEU A 68 -8.44 -1.35 7.42
C LEU A 68 -8.07 0.10 7.73
N SER A 69 -7.89 0.46 9.00
CA SER A 69 -7.54 1.83 9.39
C SER A 69 -6.13 2.23 8.91
N TYR A 70 -5.16 1.31 8.94
CA TYR A 70 -3.81 1.57 8.44
C TYR A 70 -3.77 1.72 6.92
N VAL A 71 -4.62 1.01 6.20
CA VAL A 71 -4.71 1.10 4.73
C VAL A 71 -5.49 2.35 4.32
N THR A 72 -6.67 2.57 4.91
CA THR A 72 -7.54 3.68 4.52
C THR A 72 -6.96 5.03 4.93
N GLY A 73 -6.30 5.14 6.09
CA GLY A 73 -5.58 6.35 6.48
C GLY A 73 -4.45 6.70 5.50
N ALA A 74 -3.65 5.70 5.09
CA ALA A 74 -2.56 5.92 4.14
C ALA A 74 -3.07 6.37 2.76
N VAL A 75 -4.14 5.74 2.25
CA VAL A 75 -4.71 6.07 0.93
C VAL A 75 -5.50 7.39 0.94
N SER A 76 -6.19 7.70 2.04
CA SER A 76 -6.99 8.91 2.19
C SER A 76 -6.13 10.19 2.03
N GLY A 77 -4.90 10.18 2.54
CA GLY A 77 -3.96 11.31 2.41
C GLY A 77 -3.31 11.47 1.03
N LEU A 78 -3.45 10.49 0.13
CA LEU A 78 -2.80 10.55 -1.18
C LEU A 78 -3.53 11.54 -2.10
N LYS A 79 -2.76 12.38 -2.78
CA LYS A 79 -3.25 13.11 -3.96
C LYS A 79 -3.26 12.18 -5.18
N PRO A 80 -4.18 12.38 -6.14
CA PRO A 80 -4.13 11.70 -7.44
C PRO A 80 -2.78 11.89 -8.16
N ASN A 81 -2.18 13.08 -8.01
CA ASN A 81 -0.81 13.37 -8.42
C ASN A 81 0.07 13.64 -7.19
N PRO A 82 0.87 12.66 -6.71
CA PRO A 82 1.74 12.84 -5.55
C PRO A 82 2.88 13.85 -5.77
N LEU A 83 3.23 14.13 -7.04
CA LEU A 83 4.29 15.06 -7.40
C LEU A 83 3.75 16.48 -7.65
N ALA A 84 2.45 16.71 -7.41
CA ALA A 84 1.81 18.01 -7.57
C ALA A 84 2.51 19.13 -6.78
N GLY A 85 2.92 20.18 -7.48
CA GLY A 85 3.62 21.33 -6.88
C GLY A 85 5.10 21.10 -6.60
N THR A 86 5.66 19.99 -7.08
CA THR A 86 7.11 19.77 -7.09
C THR A 86 7.70 20.23 -8.43
N GLY A 87 9.01 20.51 -8.47
CA GLY A 87 9.70 20.84 -9.73
C GLY A 87 9.86 19.67 -10.71
N VAL A 88 9.34 18.48 -10.37
CA VAL A 88 9.38 17.26 -11.18
C VAL A 88 7.98 16.70 -11.42
N ASP A 89 6.94 17.53 -11.30
CA ASP A 89 5.57 17.15 -11.60
C ASP A 89 5.43 16.77 -13.09
N PRO A 90 5.16 15.50 -13.43
CA PRO A 90 5.07 15.09 -14.81
C PRO A 90 3.88 15.69 -15.54
N LEU A 91 2.82 16.06 -14.80
CA LEU A 91 1.59 16.60 -15.38
C LEU A 91 1.68 18.11 -15.67
N ASP A 92 2.74 18.77 -15.18
CA ASP A 92 3.08 20.15 -15.51
C ASP A 92 3.96 20.25 -16.78
N ASN A 93 4.51 19.12 -17.26
CA ASN A 93 5.26 19.03 -18.52
C ASN A 93 4.35 19.09 -19.76
N GLY A 94 3.55 20.13 -19.90
CA GLY A 94 2.63 20.23 -21.01
C GLY A 94 3.15 21.01 -22.21
N VAL A 95 2.47 20.81 -23.33
CA VAL A 95 2.75 21.46 -24.60
C VAL A 95 1.60 22.40 -24.96
N GLY A 96 1.91 23.50 -25.63
CA GLY A 96 0.95 24.50 -26.06
C GLY A 96 1.01 24.76 -27.55
N THR A 97 -0.15 25.03 -28.15
CA THR A 97 -0.25 25.61 -29.49
C THR A 97 -1.07 26.89 -29.44
N GLN A 98 -0.69 27.85 -30.25
CA GLN A 98 -1.42 29.10 -30.40
C GLN A 98 -1.59 29.39 -31.89
N LEU A 99 -2.81 29.76 -32.28
CA LEU A 99 -3.13 30.17 -33.63
C LEU A 99 -3.46 31.67 -33.61
N ALA A 100 -2.66 32.49 -34.30
CA ALA A 100 -2.81 33.94 -34.32
C ALA A 100 -2.96 34.56 -32.91
N ASP A 101 -3.99 35.36 -32.68
CA ASP A 101 -4.31 36.09 -31.45
C ASP A 101 -5.29 35.34 -30.54
N PHE A 102 -5.66 34.09 -30.86
CA PHE A 102 -6.48 33.27 -29.98
C PHE A 102 -5.74 32.90 -28.70
N LYS A 103 -6.52 32.56 -27.67
CA LYS A 103 -5.98 32.04 -26.42
C LYS A 103 -5.26 30.70 -26.69
N PRO A 104 -4.02 30.52 -26.19
CA PRO A 104 -3.29 29.27 -26.35
C PRO A 104 -4.05 28.07 -25.80
N LEU A 105 -4.01 26.96 -26.53
CA LEU A 105 -4.48 25.66 -26.06
C LEU A 105 -3.28 24.90 -25.51
N THR A 106 -3.40 24.39 -24.29
CA THR A 106 -2.32 23.67 -23.62
C THR A 106 -2.81 22.32 -23.14
N SER A 107 -1.94 21.30 -23.15
CA SER A 107 -2.28 20.00 -22.59
C SER A 107 -2.59 20.07 -21.09
N GLN A 108 -2.05 21.08 -20.38
CA GLN A 108 -2.35 21.36 -18.97
C GLN A 108 -3.83 21.68 -18.72
N MET A 109 -4.58 22.15 -19.73
CA MET A 109 -6.03 22.32 -19.59
C MET A 109 -6.76 20.98 -19.36
N LEU A 110 -6.17 19.87 -19.80
CA LEU A 110 -6.71 18.52 -19.63
C LEU A 110 -6.10 17.79 -18.43
N THR A 111 -4.83 18.03 -18.13
CA THR A 111 -4.14 17.38 -16.99
C THR A 111 -4.34 18.12 -15.67
N GLY A 112 -4.61 19.42 -15.71
CA GLY A 112 -4.76 20.27 -14.53
C GLY A 112 -5.79 19.79 -13.50
N PRO A 113 -6.99 19.34 -13.91
CA PRO A 113 -7.97 18.81 -12.96
C PRO A 113 -7.44 17.64 -12.11
N VAL A 114 -6.56 16.81 -12.68
CA VAL A 114 -5.96 15.66 -11.98
C VAL A 114 -4.68 16.08 -11.24
N ALA A 115 -3.88 16.95 -11.85
CA ALA A 115 -2.60 17.37 -11.29
C ALA A 115 -2.76 18.24 -10.04
N GLN A 116 -3.81 19.06 -9.94
CA GLN A 116 -4.08 19.95 -8.80
C GLN A 116 -5.20 19.42 -7.89
N ALA A 117 -5.64 18.18 -8.10
CA ALA A 117 -6.67 17.57 -7.29
C ALA A 117 -6.25 17.48 -5.82
N GLN A 118 -7.25 17.64 -4.94
CA GLN A 118 -7.08 17.41 -3.51
C GLN A 118 -6.90 15.91 -3.23
N SER A 119 -6.55 15.58 -1.99
CA SER A 119 -6.40 14.19 -1.55
C SER A 119 -7.67 13.35 -1.74
N ILE A 120 -7.54 12.02 -1.85
CA ILE A 120 -8.68 11.11 -2.00
C ILE A 120 -9.68 11.27 -0.84
N GLY A 121 -9.17 11.47 0.39
CA GLY A 121 -9.95 11.69 1.60
C GLY A 121 -10.74 13.00 1.65
N SER A 122 -10.42 13.96 0.79
CA SER A 122 -11.15 15.23 0.71
C SER A 122 -12.26 15.23 -0.33
N ILE A 123 -12.43 14.14 -1.09
CA ILE A 123 -13.54 13.97 -2.02
C ILE A 123 -14.77 13.62 -1.17
N PRO A 124 -15.90 14.36 -1.22
CA PRO A 124 -16.98 14.25 -0.24
C PRO A 124 -17.41 12.80 0.10
N VAL A 125 -17.81 12.03 -0.91
CA VAL A 125 -18.30 10.65 -0.72
C VAL A 125 -17.18 9.69 -0.28
N LEU A 126 -15.97 9.86 -0.80
CA LEU A 126 -14.83 8.99 -0.44
C LEU A 126 -14.22 9.36 0.92
N GLY A 127 -14.32 10.63 1.30
CA GLY A 127 -13.87 11.17 2.57
C GLY A 127 -14.69 10.63 3.73
N GLU A 128 -16.02 10.58 3.57
CA GLU A 128 -16.91 9.96 4.55
C GLU A 128 -16.59 8.47 4.74
N VAL A 129 -16.40 7.73 3.64
CA VAL A 129 -16.05 6.30 3.68
C VAL A 129 -14.69 6.09 4.35
N THR A 130 -13.66 6.85 3.98
CA THR A 130 -12.32 6.72 4.60
C THR A 130 -12.32 7.14 6.07
N LYS A 131 -13.14 8.10 6.48
CA LYS A 131 -13.30 8.50 7.88
C LYS A 131 -13.99 7.42 8.72
N VAL A 132 -14.95 6.68 8.16
CA VAL A 132 -15.61 5.56 8.84
C VAL A 132 -14.66 4.36 8.99
N LEU A 133 -13.78 4.13 8.01
CA LEU A 133 -12.85 2.99 7.99
C LEU A 133 -11.52 3.24 8.73
N GLY A 134 -11.10 4.50 8.84
CA GLY A 134 -9.80 4.90 9.40
C GLY A 134 -9.85 5.87 10.57
N GLY A 135 -11.05 6.15 11.11
CA GLY A 135 -11.26 6.98 12.30
C GLY A 135 -10.82 6.31 13.60
#